data_AF-A0AAV5YQ32-F1
#
_entry.id   AF-A0AAV5YQ32-F1
#
_cell.length_a   1.000
_cell.length_b   1.000
_cell.length_c   1.000
_cell.angle_alpha   90.00
_cell.angle_beta   90.00
_cell.angle_gamma   90.00
#
_symmetry.space_group_name_H-M   'P 1'
#
loop_
_entity.id
_entity.type
_entity.pdbx_description
1 polymer ?
#
loop_
_entity_poly.entity_id
_entity_poly.type
_entity_poly.pdbx_seq_one_letter_code
_entity_poly.pdbx_strand_id
1 'polypeptide(L)'
;REVHVRISSPPIQWPCYYGIDTPTRRELIGASHKVEEIQRYLGADSLGYLSLEGMLKATGSDPHHFCHACFTGQYQVGFESEELAQLRLFEP
;
A
#
# COMPACT_ATOMS: atom_id res chain seq x y z
N ARG A 1 -18.81 -8.02 -22.30
CA ARG A 1 -17.41 -8.29 -21.94
C ARG A 1 -17.18 -7.57 -20.62
N GLU A 2 -16.68 -8.26 -19.60
CA GLU A 2 -16.45 -7.71 -18.27
C GLU A 2 -14.93 -7.61 -18.01
N VAL A 3 -14.55 -6.71 -17.11
CA VAL A 3 -13.19 -6.45 -16.64
C VAL A 3 -13.17 -6.55 -15.12
N HIS A 4 -12.50 -7.59 -14.61
CA HIS A 4 -12.32 -7.80 -13.18
C HIS A 4 -10.85 -7.57 -12.80
N VAL A 5 -10.58 -6.54 -12.01
CA VAL A 5 -9.24 -6.19 -11.56
C VAL A 5 -8.92 -6.95 -10.28
N ARG A 6 -7.76 -7.62 -10.23
CA ARG A 6 -7.27 -8.33 -9.04
C ARG A 6 -5.85 -7.90 -8.74
N ILE A 7 -5.65 -7.36 -7.54
CA ILE A 7 -4.36 -6.85 -7.08
C ILE A 7 -3.76 -7.86 -6.10
N SER A 8 -2.52 -8.28 -6.35
CA SER A 8 -1.81 -9.33 -5.59
C SER A 8 -1.24 -8.86 -4.24
N SER A 9 -1.76 -7.75 -3.71
CA SER A 9 -1.37 -7.16 -2.44
C SER A 9 -2.59 -6.49 -1.78
N PRO A 10 -2.50 -6.14 -0.48
CA PRO A 10 -3.42 -5.19 0.13
C PRO A 10 -3.28 -3.80 -0.50
N PRO A 11 -4.27 -2.91 -0.31
CA PRO A 11 -4.14 -1.51 -0.70
C PRO A 11 -2.92 -0.87 -0.03
N ILE A 12 -2.08 -0.19 -0.81
CA ILE A 12 -0.97 0.60 -0.27
C ILE A 12 -1.57 1.92 0.25
N GLN A 13 -1.47 2.13 1.56
CA GLN A 13 -2.08 3.28 2.27
C GLN A 13 -1.04 4.20 2.89
N TRP A 14 0.22 3.76 2.92
CA TRP A 14 1.32 4.46 3.56
C TRP A 14 2.57 4.41 2.69
N PRO A 15 3.38 5.48 2.68
CA PRO A 15 4.65 5.52 1.95
C PRO A 15 5.67 4.53 2.52
N CYS A 16 6.62 4.09 1.72
CA CYS A 16 7.77 3.36 2.24
C CYS A 16 8.85 4.34 2.71
N TYR A 17 9.47 4.05 3.85
CA TYR A 17 10.63 4.79 4.37
C TYR A 17 11.91 3.94 4.42
N TYR A 18 11.88 2.73 3.84
CA TYR A 18 12.98 1.75 3.89
C TYR A 18 13.62 1.53 2.51
N GLY A 19 13.58 2.55 1.65
CA GLY A 19 14.31 2.56 0.37
C GLY A 19 13.52 2.14 -0.86
N ILE A 20 12.21 1.85 -0.74
CA ILE A 20 11.33 1.72 -1.91
C ILE A 20 10.75 3.10 -2.22
N ASP A 21 10.98 3.58 -3.43
CA ASP A 21 10.38 4.82 -3.91
C ASP A 21 8.87 4.64 -4.08
N THR A 22 8.09 5.45 -3.37
CA THR A 22 6.63 5.42 -3.36
C THR A 22 6.10 6.85 -3.40
N PRO A 23 4.88 7.10 -3.92
CA PRO A 23 4.27 8.42 -3.85
C PRO A 23 4.03 8.88 -2.39
N THR A 24 3.74 10.17 -2.23
CA THR A 24 3.31 10.72 -0.94
C THR A 24 1.99 10.10 -0.51
N ARG A 25 1.75 10.08 0.80
CA ARG A 25 0.52 9.50 1.35
C ARG A 25 -0.75 10.11 0.72
N ARG A 26 -0.72 11.39 0.35
CA ARG A 26 -1.85 12.08 -0.30
C ARG A 26 -2.06 11.63 -1.75
N GLU A 27 -1.01 11.20 -2.43
CA GLU A 27 -1.07 10.72 -3.82
C GLU A 27 -1.46 9.24 -3.91
N LEU A 28 -1.37 8.50 -2.81
CA LEU A 28 -1.81 7.10 -2.75
C LEU A 28 -3.34 7.02 -2.73
N ILE A 29 -3.92 6.45 -3.79
CA ILE A 29 -5.38 6.24 -3.87
C ILE A 29 -5.88 5.33 -2.73
N GLY A 30 -5.09 4.33 -2.33
CA GLY A 30 -5.41 3.43 -1.22
C GLY A 30 -5.45 4.13 0.14
N ALA A 31 -4.81 5.30 0.29
CA ALA A 31 -4.82 6.07 1.52
C ALA A 31 -6.05 6.99 1.67
N SER A 32 -6.78 7.23 0.57
CA SER A 32 -7.84 8.24 0.50
C SER A 32 -9.20 7.69 0.04
N HIS A 33 -9.24 6.50 -0.56
CA HIS A 33 -10.44 5.91 -1.13
C HIS A 33 -10.69 4.50 -0.57
N LYS A 34 -11.96 4.16 -0.39
CA LYS A 34 -12.41 2.79 -0.13
C LYS A 34 -12.27 1.94 -1.39
N VAL A 35 -12.27 0.61 -1.25
CA VAL A 35 -12.13 -0.32 -2.38
C VAL A 35 -13.20 -0.09 -3.44
N GLU A 36 -14.44 0.20 -3.04
CA GLU A 36 -15.55 0.46 -3.98
C GLU A 36 -15.35 1.76 -4.76
N GLU A 37 -14.71 2.76 -4.14
CA GLU A 37 -14.36 4.02 -4.79
C GLU A 37 -13.22 3.83 -5.79
N ILE A 38 -12.22 3.01 -5.44
CA ILE A 38 -11.13 2.65 -6.35
C ILE A 38 -11.67 1.86 -7.54
N GLN A 39 -12.59 0.92 -7.32
CA GLN A 39 -13.25 0.18 -8.39
C GLN A 39 -13.92 1.13 -9.39
N ARG A 40 -14.69 2.11 -8.87
CA ARG A 40 -15.34 3.13 -9.70
C ARG A 40 -14.33 4.00 -10.44
N TYR A 41 -13.26 4.42 -9.77
CA TYR A 41 -12.18 5.21 -10.38
C TYR A 41 -11.53 4.47 -11.57
N LEU A 42 -11.34 3.15 -11.45
CA LEU A 42 -10.78 2.31 -12.51
C LEU A 42 -11.78 1.99 -13.64
N GLY A 43 -13.08 2.19 -13.43
CA GLY A 43 -14.13 1.79 -14.38
C GLY A 43 -14.27 0.27 -14.54
N ALA A 44 -13.92 -0.51 -13.51
CA ALA A 44 -13.97 -1.97 -13.54
C ALA A 44 -15.30 -2.53 -13.03
N ASP A 45 -15.73 -3.68 -13.56
CA ASP A 45 -16.93 -4.40 -13.11
C ASP A 45 -16.76 -4.94 -11.69
N SER A 46 -15.55 -5.35 -11.32
CA SER A 46 -15.20 -5.69 -9.93
C SER A 46 -13.74 -5.45 -9.62
N LEU A 47 -13.43 -5.11 -8.37
CA LEU A 47 -12.07 -5.01 -7.84
C LEU A 47 -11.90 -5.94 -6.63
N GLY A 48 -10.76 -6.63 -6.57
CA GLY A 48 -10.38 -7.43 -5.41
C GLY A 48 -8.91 -7.20 -5.05
N TYR A 49 -8.64 -6.94 -3.78
CA TYR A 49 -7.29 -6.91 -3.20
C TYR A 49 -7.02 -8.20 -2.43
N LEU A 50 -5.77 -8.63 -2.40
CA LEU A 50 -5.35 -9.71 -1.51
C LEU A 50 -5.39 -9.21 -0.06
N SER A 51 -5.90 -10.03 0.86
CA SER A 51 -5.86 -9.68 2.29
C SER A 51 -4.43 -9.69 2.80
N LEU A 52 -4.12 -8.88 3.82
CA LEU A 52 -2.79 -8.85 4.43
C LEU A 52 -2.41 -10.23 4.98
N GLU A 53 -3.35 -10.87 5.70
CA GLU A 53 -3.18 -12.24 6.21
C GLU A 53 -2.91 -13.23 5.08
N GLY A 54 -3.70 -13.18 4.00
CA GLY A 54 -3.53 -14.08 2.86
C GLY A 54 -2.18 -13.89 2.17
N MET A 55 -1.74 -12.63 2.01
CA MET A 55 -0.43 -12.29 1.45
C MET A 55 0.72 -12.83 2.30
N LEU A 56 0.68 -12.59 3.62
CA LEU A 56 1.73 -13.07 4.53
C LEU A 56 1.76 -14.60 4.60
N LYS A 57 0.59 -15.24 4.67
CA LYS A 57 0.45 -16.71 4.66
C LYS A 57 1.03 -17.34 3.40
N ALA A 58 0.88 -16.69 2.23
CA ALA A 58 1.38 -17.19 0.96
C ALA A 58 2.92 -17.27 0.89
N THR A 59 3.64 -16.54 1.75
CA THR A 59 5.12 -16.61 1.82
C THR A 59 5.65 -17.92 2.41
N GLY A 60 4.81 -18.68 3.12
CA GLY A 60 5.22 -19.89 3.84
C GLY A 60 6.20 -19.63 5.01
N SER A 61 6.43 -18.37 5.36
CA SER A 61 7.36 -17.94 6.41
C SER A 61 6.61 -17.26 7.56
N ASP A 62 7.30 -17.02 8.68
CA ASP A 62 6.72 -16.29 9.82
C ASP A 62 6.28 -14.87 9.39
N PRO A 63 4.99 -14.52 9.50
CA PRO A 63 4.48 -13.19 9.17
C PRO A 63 5.23 -12.04 9.88
N HIS A 64 5.78 -12.27 11.07
CA HIS A 64 6.50 -11.26 11.84
C HIS A 64 7.88 -10.91 11.28
N HIS A 65 8.40 -11.70 10.33
CA HIS A 65 9.67 -11.40 9.66
C HIS A 65 9.55 -10.42 8.48
N PHE A 66 8.32 -9.98 8.15
CA PHE A 66 8.08 -9.09 7.02
C PHE A 66 7.66 -7.70 7.47
N CYS A 67 8.24 -6.69 6.83
CA CYS A 67 7.68 -5.35 6.90
C CYS A 67 6.36 -5.30 6.12
N HIS A 68 5.30 -4.82 6.76
CA HIS A 68 4.00 -4.55 6.14
C HIS A 68 3.53 -3.11 6.38
N ALA A 69 4.48 -2.20 6.63
CA ALA A 69 4.18 -0.81 6.98
C ALA A 69 3.42 -0.07 5.87
N CYS A 70 3.73 -0.32 4.60
CA CYS A 70 3.04 0.31 3.47
C CYS A 70 1.52 0.02 3.44
N PHE A 71 1.08 -1.09 4.05
CA PHE A 71 -0.32 -1.49 4.13
C PHE A 71 -0.99 -1.09 5.46
N THR A 72 -0.21 -1.03 6.55
CA THR A 72 -0.73 -0.93 7.93
C THR A 72 -0.37 0.36 8.67
N GLY A 73 0.67 1.07 8.22
CA GLY A 73 1.27 2.19 8.93
C GLY A 73 2.13 1.79 10.14
N GLN A 74 2.32 0.49 10.38
CA GLN A 74 3.12 -0.03 11.49
C GLN A 74 4.58 -0.15 11.07
N TYR A 75 5.33 0.93 11.28
CA TYR A 75 6.77 0.97 11.05
C TYR A 75 7.51 0.42 12.27
N GLN A 76 8.39 -0.56 12.05
CA GLN A 76 9.14 -1.24 13.11
C GLN A 76 10.29 -0.38 13.66
N VAL A 77 10.79 0.53 12.83
CA VAL A 77 11.79 1.54 13.22
C VAL A 77 11.04 2.83 13.56
N GLY A 78 11.24 3.33 14.77
CA GLY A 78 10.75 4.64 15.18
C GLY A 78 11.46 5.75 14.41
N PHE A 79 10.74 6.81 14.07
CA PHE A 79 11.30 7.97 13.40
C PHE A 79 11.63 9.05 14.43
N GLU A 80 12.84 9.63 14.35
CA GLU A 80 13.31 10.62 15.33
C GLU A 80 12.78 12.05 15.07
N SER A 81 12.11 12.30 13.94
CA SER A 81 11.58 13.62 13.58
C SER A 81 10.08 13.62 13.22
N GLU A 82 9.39 14.71 13.55
CA GLU A 82 8.01 14.99 13.13
C GLU A 82 7.89 15.26 11.61
N GLU A 83 8.99 15.59 10.95
CA GLU A 83 9.07 15.76 9.50
C GLU A 83 9.59 14.50 8.82
N LEU A 84 8.73 13.49 8.72
CA LEU A 84 8.89 12.43 7.72
C LEU A 84 8.58 12.98 6.33
N ALA A 85 9.40 13.93 5.89
CA ALA A 85 9.39 14.43 4.52
C ALA A 85 9.89 13.30 3.63
N GLN A 86 8.96 12.57 3.03
CA GLN A 86 9.31 11.65 1.96
C GLN A 86 10.01 12.44 0.86
N LEU A 87 11.27 12.09 0.61
CA LEU A 87 12.06 12.70 -0.44
C LEU A 87 11.40 12.40 -1.79
N ARG A 88 11.10 13.43 -2.56
CA ARG A 88 10.49 13.28 -3.88
C ARG A 88 11.53 12.81 -4.89
N LEU A 89 11.18 11.86 -5.75
CA LEU A 89 12.05 11.33 -6.81
C LEU A 89 12.55 12.42 -7.78
N PHE A 90 11.73 13.46 -7.97
CA PHE A 90 12.05 14.63 -8.79
C PHE A 90 11.75 15.90 -7.99
N GLU A 91 12.71 16.34 -7.20
CA GLU A 91 12.84 17.76 -6.87
C GLU A 91 13.97 18.35 -7.73
N PRO A 92 13.87 19.61 -8.21
CA PRO A 92 15.03 20.32 -8.73
C PRO A 92 16.10 20.54 -7.65
#